data_AF-A0A438EVI8-F1
#
_entry.id   AF-A0A438EVI8-F1
#
_cell.length_a   1.000
_cell.length_b   1.000
_cell.length_c   1.000
_cell.angle_alpha   90.00
_cell.angle_beta   90.00
_cell.angle_gamma   90.00
#
_symmetry.space_group_name_H-M   'P 1'
#
loop_
_entity.id
_entity.type
_entity.pdbx_description
1 polymer ?
#
loop_
_entity_poly.entity_id
_entity_poly.type
_entity_poly.pdbx_seq_one_letter_code
_entity_poly.pdbx_strand_id
1 'polypeptide(L)'
;MFQMQAYDILVDYVNGLHPIPSMKWFEVDIVYVPINVRSMHWVLGVVYLAQRIISVYDSLIGINGDNRLKGAIIPLAKVLSRILHATSYYGKNGDPKSEEQ
;
A
#
# COMPACT_ATOMS: atom_id res chain seq x y z
N MET A 1 -10.59 -16.71 25.42
CA MET A 1 -10.14 -15.41 24.88
C MET A 1 -8.87 -15.68 24.09
N PHE A 2 -8.96 -15.77 22.76
CA PHE A 2 -7.79 -16.02 21.91
C PHE A 2 -7.13 -14.66 21.60
N GLN A 3 -6.04 -14.34 22.29
CA GLN A 3 -5.14 -13.26 21.89
C GLN A 3 -4.25 -13.79 20.77
N MET A 4 -4.60 -13.46 19.53
CA MET A 4 -3.72 -13.65 18.39
C MET A 4 -2.87 -12.38 18.27
N GLN A 5 -1.74 -12.32 18.96
CA GLN A 5 -0.65 -11.43 18.54
C GLN A 5 -0.10 -12.01 17.23
N ALA A 6 -0.80 -11.77 16.12
CA ALA A 6 -0.20 -11.96 14.82
C ALA A 6 1.00 -11.01 14.77
N TYR A 7 2.19 -11.55 14.54
CA TYR A 7 3.25 -10.79 13.89
C TYR A 7 2.59 -10.07 12.71
N ASP A 8 2.51 -8.74 12.77
CA ASP A 8 1.90 -7.97 11.70
C ASP A 8 2.89 -7.95 10.56
N ILE A 9 2.89 -9.01 9.78
CA ILE A 9 3.80 -9.24 8.65
C ILE A 9 3.84 -8.02 7.73
N LEU A 10 2.74 -7.25 7.64
CA LEU A 10 2.68 -6.02 6.86
C LEU A 10 3.52 -4.90 7.47
N VAL A 11 3.55 -4.77 8.80
CA VAL A 11 4.47 -3.88 9.50
C VAL A 11 5.93 -4.30 9.27
N ASP A 12 6.20 -5.60 9.28
CA ASP A 12 7.54 -6.13 8.97
C ASP A 12 7.97 -5.80 7.54
N TYR A 13 7.05 -5.91 6.56
CA TYR A 13 7.28 -5.46 5.19
C TYR A 13 7.64 -3.98 5.12
N VAL A 14 6.87 -3.13 5.81
CA VAL A 14 7.10 -1.67 5.80
C VAL A 14 8.39 -1.28 6.50
N ASN A 15 8.81 -2.04 7.51
CA ASN A 15 10.07 -1.82 8.21
C ASN A 15 11.27 -2.52 7.56
N GLY A 16 11.12 -3.12 6.37
CA GLY A 16 12.23 -3.78 5.66
C GLY A 16 12.70 -5.08 6.32
N LEU A 17 11.87 -5.70 7.16
CA LEU A 17 12.19 -6.93 7.88
C LEU A 17 11.80 -8.19 7.10
N HIS A 18 10.92 -8.05 6.10
CA HIS A 18 10.51 -9.15 5.22
C HIS A 18 10.09 -8.63 3.83
N PRO A 19 10.39 -9.34 2.73
CA PRO A 19 11.43 -10.36 2.58
C PRO A 19 12.82 -9.69 2.63
N ILE A 20 13.82 -10.37 3.17
CA ILE A 20 15.19 -9.84 3.17
C ILE A 20 15.85 -10.17 1.83
N PRO A 21 16.46 -9.20 1.12
CA PRO A 21 16.67 -7.80 1.52
C PRO A 21 15.55 -6.87 1.02
N SER A 22 14.76 -6.29 1.93
CA SER A 22 13.78 -5.25 1.60
C SER A 22 14.21 -3.90 2.18
N MET A 23 13.96 -2.83 1.43
CA MET A 23 14.16 -1.47 1.91
C MET A 23 13.02 -1.07 2.83
N LYS A 24 13.32 -0.27 3.85
CA LYS A 24 12.28 0.29 4.71
C LYS A 24 11.50 1.29 3.90
N TRP A 25 10.18 1.31 4.06
CA TRP A 25 9.34 2.17 3.22
C TRP A 25 9.63 3.65 3.43
N PHE A 26 10.13 4.05 4.61
CA PHE A 26 10.52 5.44 4.85
C PHE A 26 11.73 5.88 4.00
N GLU A 27 12.48 4.94 3.41
CA GLU A 27 13.66 5.18 2.58
C GLU A 27 13.32 5.22 1.08
N VAL A 28 12.04 5.10 0.70
CA VAL A 28 11.61 5.07 -0.71
C VAL A 28 10.40 5.97 -0.95
N ASP A 29 10.24 6.45 -2.17
CA ASP A 29 9.10 7.31 -2.56
C ASP A 29 7.89 6.51 -3.05
N ILE A 30 8.14 5.35 -3.65
CA ILE A 30 7.16 4.56 -4.40
C ILE A 30 7.19 3.11 -3.95
N VAL A 31 6.02 2.52 -3.75
CA VAL A 31 5.83 1.08 -3.53
C VAL A 31 5.01 0.49 -4.67
N TYR A 32 5.51 -0.59 -5.26
CA TYR A 32 4.81 -1.36 -6.29
C TYR A 32 4.06 -2.53 -5.64
N VAL A 33 2.75 -2.58 -5.88
CA VAL A 33 1.86 -3.59 -5.30
C VAL A 33 1.21 -4.37 -6.46
N PRO A 34 1.50 -5.66 -6.63
CA PRO A 34 0.74 -6.50 -7.55
C PRO A 34 -0.64 -6.78 -6.95
N ILE A 35 -1.70 -6.52 -7.71
CA ILE A 35 -3.09 -6.65 -7.23
C ILE A 35 -3.80 -7.66 -8.11
N ASN A 36 -4.23 -8.76 -7.49
CA ASN A 36 -5.00 -9.77 -8.20
C ASN A 36 -6.49 -9.43 -8.14
N VAL A 37 -7.05 -9.06 -9.29
CA VAL A 37 -8.47 -8.78 -9.45
C VAL A 37 -9.20 -10.12 -9.71
N ARG A 38 -9.94 -10.58 -8.69
CA ARG A 38 -10.76 -11.81 -8.72
C ARG A 38 -10.02 -13.09 -9.11
N SER A 39 -8.74 -13.20 -8.79
CA SER A 39 -7.92 -14.39 -9.13
C SER A 39 -7.80 -14.66 -10.63
N MET A 40 -8.08 -13.66 -11.48
CA MET A 40 -8.10 -13.80 -12.93
C MET A 40 -7.14 -12.86 -13.64
N HIS A 41 -6.94 -11.66 -13.10
CA HIS A 41 -6.15 -10.64 -13.77
C HIS A 41 -5.29 -9.87 -12.77
N TRP A 42 -4.01 -9.71 -13.11
CA TRP A 42 -3.08 -8.93 -12.30
C TRP A 42 -2.97 -7.52 -12.85
N VAL A 43 -3.17 -6.55 -11.97
CA VAL A 43 -2.88 -5.14 -12.24
C VAL A 43 -1.76 -4.68 -11.34
N LEU A 44 -1.05 -3.64 -11.76
CA LEU A 44 0.02 -3.04 -10.97
C LEU A 44 -0.52 -1.80 -10.26
N GLY A 45 -0.51 -1.80 -8.93
CA GLY A 45 -0.69 -0.61 -8.11
C GLY A 45 0.66 0.08 -7.89
N VAL A 46 0.74 1.36 -8.23
CA VAL A 46 1.87 2.24 -7.94
C VAL A 46 1.45 3.18 -6.82
N VAL A 47 2.01 2.96 -5.62
CA VAL A 47 1.69 3.73 -4.42
C VAL A 47 2.73 4.81 -4.24
N TYR A 48 2.30 6.05 -4.41
CA TYR A 48 3.08 7.25 -4.13
C TYR A 48 2.88 7.61 -2.66
N LEU A 49 3.85 7.27 -1.81
CA LEU A 49 3.69 7.27 -0.35
C LEU A 49 3.45 8.68 0.20
N ALA A 50 4.26 9.66 -0.22
CA ALA A 50 4.12 11.04 0.23
C ALA A 50 2.79 11.67 -0.22
N GLN A 51 2.37 11.39 -1.45
CA GLN A 51 1.18 11.98 -2.06
C GLN A 51 -0.12 11.27 -1.63
N ARG A 52 -0.06 10.10 -0.99
CA ARG A 52 -1.22 9.26 -0.65
C ARG A 52 -2.04 8.87 -1.88
N ILE A 53 -1.38 8.66 -3.01
CA ILE A 53 -2.00 8.32 -4.29
C ILE A 53 -1.68 6.87 -4.65
N ILE A 54 -2.68 6.14 -5.13
CA ILE A 54 -2.50 4.84 -5.78
C ILE A 54 -2.89 5.00 -7.24
N SER A 55 -1.93 4.88 -8.14
CA SER A 55 -2.18 4.77 -9.57
C SER A 55 -2.26 3.30 -9.94
N VAL A 56 -3.22 2.92 -10.79
CA VAL A 56 -3.36 1.53 -11.24
C VAL A 56 -3.04 1.46 -12.72
N TYR A 57 -2.09 0.59 -13.06
CA TYR A 57 -1.81 0.20 -14.42
C TYR A 57 -2.46 -1.15 -14.73
N ASP A 58 -3.42 -1.15 -15.65
CA ASP A 58 -4.07 -2.34 -16.17
C ASP A 58 -3.60 -2.57 -17.61
N SER A 59 -2.88 -3.67 -17.86
CA SER A 59 -2.38 -4.03 -19.19
C SER A 59 -3.49 -4.52 -20.14
N LEU A 60 -4.66 -4.89 -19.61
CA LEU A 60 -5.82 -5.34 -20.37
C LEU A 60 -6.95 -4.31 -20.23
N ILE A 61 -6.68 -3.10 -20.70
CA ILE A 61 -7.62 -1.97 -20.72
C ILE A 61 -8.94 -2.43 -21.35
N GLY A 62 -9.97 -2.58 -20.50
CA GLY A 62 -11.33 -2.95 -20.92
C GLY A 62 -11.93 -4.21 -20.26
N ILE A 63 -11.15 -5.07 -19.61
CA ILE A 63 -11.69 -6.31 -18.99
C ILE A 63 -12.27 -6.05 -17.59
N ASN A 64 -11.70 -5.08 -16.87
CA ASN A 64 -12.14 -4.72 -15.52
C ASN A 64 -12.88 -3.38 -15.55
N GLY A 65 -14.21 -3.42 -15.58
CA GLY A 65 -14.99 -2.19 -15.34
C GLY A 65 -14.64 -1.60 -13.97
N ASP A 66 -14.71 -0.27 -13.85
CA ASP A 66 -14.33 0.52 -12.67
C ASP A 66 -14.77 -0.08 -11.33
N ASN A 67 -15.99 -0.63 -11.26
CA ASN A 67 -16.54 -1.22 -10.05
C ASN A 67 -15.75 -2.46 -9.57
N ARG A 68 -15.21 -3.26 -10.50
CA ARG A 68 -14.42 -4.44 -10.18
C ARG A 68 -13.08 -4.05 -9.58
N LEU A 69 -12.42 -3.05 -10.15
CA LEU A 69 -11.15 -2.55 -9.66
C LEU A 69 -11.31 -1.87 -8.29
N LYS A 70 -12.35 -1.03 -8.13
CA LYS A 70 -12.68 -0.40 -6.84
C LYS A 70 -12.82 -1.41 -5.70
N GLY A 71 -13.37 -2.60 -5.97
CA GLY A 71 -13.50 -3.68 -5.00
C GLY A 71 -12.17 -4.19 -4.44
N ALA A 72 -11.08 -4.12 -5.20
CA ALA A 72 -9.73 -4.49 -4.74
C ALA A 72 -8.95 -3.29 -4.17
N ILE A 73 -9.08 -2.11 -4.79
CA ILE A 73 -8.30 -0.93 -4.43
C ILE A 73 -8.76 -0.29 -3.10
N ILE A 74 -10.07 -0.24 -2.83
CA ILE A 74 -10.57 0.41 -1.60
C ILE A 74 -10.07 -0.30 -0.33
N PRO A 75 -10.14 -1.66 -0.23
CA PRO A 75 -9.55 -2.37 0.90
C PRO A 75 -8.04 -2.14 1.02
N LEU A 76 -7.31 -2.18 -0.09
CA LEU A 76 -5.87 -1.92 -0.11
C LEU A 76 -5.54 -0.53 0.45
N ALA A 77 -6.24 0.51 0.00
CA ALA A 77 -6.04 1.88 0.48
C ALA A 77 -6.29 2.00 1.99
N LYS A 78 -7.31 1.31 2.53
CA LYS A 78 -7.60 1.28 3.97
C LYS A 78 -6.48 0.58 4.76
N VAL A 79 -5.96 -0.53 4.24
CA VAL A 79 -4.86 -1.28 4.87
C VAL A 79 -3.57 -0.45 4.84
N LEU A 80 -3.22 0.12 3.69
CA LEU A 80 -2.06 1.00 3.55
C LEU A 80 -2.13 2.19 4.51
N SER A 81 -3.29 2.86 4.61
CA SER A 81 -3.48 3.96 5.55
C SER A 81 -3.21 3.54 7.01
N ARG A 82 -3.72 2.37 7.42
CA ARG A 82 -3.47 1.83 8.77
C ARG A 82 -2.00 1.51 9.00
N ILE A 83 -1.33 0.91 8.03
CA ILE A 83 0.08 0.54 8.18
C ILE A 83 0.96 1.78 8.25
N LEU A 84 0.76 2.76 7.35
CA LEU A 84 1.54 4.01 7.36
C LEU A 84 1.36 4.78 8.68
N HIS A 85 0.16 4.73 9.25
CA HIS A 85 -0.09 5.25 10.59
C HIS A 85 0.66 4.44 11.67
N ALA A 86 0.54 3.11 11.66
CA ALA A 86 1.17 2.23 12.64
C ALA A 86 2.71 2.29 12.62
N THR A 87 3.33 2.55 11.47
CA THR A 87 4.79 2.70 11.34
C THR A 87 5.29 4.13 11.53
N SER A 88 4.37 5.07 11.80
CA SER A 88 4.64 6.49 11.95
C SER A 88 5.37 7.08 10.73
N TYR A 89 5.00 6.64 9.52
CA TYR A 89 5.67 7.03 8.28
C TYR A 89 5.76 8.56 8.13
N TYR A 90 4.65 9.29 8.26
CA TYR A 90 4.62 10.75 8.12
C TYR A 90 5.31 11.49 9.27
N GLY A 91 5.44 10.88 10.44
CA GLY A 91 6.25 11.45 11.51
C GLY A 91 7.74 11.39 11.21
N LYS A 92 8.19 10.40 10.42
CA LYS A 92 9.60 10.21 10.02
C LYS A 92 9.96 11.00 8.77
N ASN A 93 9.04 11.11 7.82
CA ASN A 93 9.29 11.69 6.49
C ASN A 93 8.66 13.09 6.29
N GLY A 94 8.00 13.63 7.32
CA GLY A 94 7.19 14.84 7.21
C GLY A 94 5.82 14.54 6.58
N ASP A 95 4.79 15.25 7.01
CA ASP A 95 3.51 15.28 6.31
C ASP A 95 3.57 16.43 5.29
N PRO A 96 3.65 16.17 3.98
CA PRO A 96 3.64 17.26 3.00
C PRO A 96 2.35 18.11 3.07
N LYS A 97 1.31 17.66 3.79
CA LYS A 97 0.11 18.47 4.05
C LYS A 97 0.29 19.54 5.14
N SER A 98 1.40 19.58 5.87
CA SER A 98 1.61 20.61 6.91
C SER A 98 2.22 21.92 6.38
N GLU A 99 2.52 22.03 5.09
CA GLU A 99 3.05 23.26 4.48
C GLU A 99 1.98 24.14 3.82
N GLU A 100 0.71 23.73 3.83
CA GLU A 100 -0.43 24.57 3.47
C GLU A 100 -1.42 24.66 4.64
N GLN A 101 -1.09 25.50 5.65
CA GLN A 101 -2.01 26.39 6.41
C GLN A 101 -1.30 27.12 7.55
#